data_AF-A0A3B7MXG4-F1
#
_entry.id   AF-A0A3B7MXG4-F1
#
_cell.length_a   1.000
_cell.length_b   1.000
_cell.length_c   1.000
_cell.angle_alpha   90.00
_cell.angle_beta   90.00
_cell.angle_gamma   90.00
#
_symmetry.space_group_name_H-M   'P 1'
#
loop_
_entity.id
_entity.type
_entity.pdbx_description
1 polymer ?
#
loop_
_entity_poly.entity_id
_entity_poly.type
_entity_poly.pdbx_seq_one_letter_code
_entity_poly.pdbx_strand_id
1 'polypeptide(L)'
;MLPQTISTTESIATKIRILRRNREYSQEYMAVMLHISQNAYSRLENGKTPITLDRYYEVCQILQIKPSELLDMVEMPKPAKAAWRRSSY
;
A
#
# COMPACT_ATOMS: atom_id res chain seq x y z
N MET A 1 18.15 18.04 -3.71
CA MET A 1 16.78 17.65 -4.08
C MET A 1 16.57 16.23 -3.62
N LEU A 2 15.77 16.00 -2.56
CA LEU A 2 15.35 14.65 -2.23
C LEU A 2 14.43 14.16 -3.36
N PRO A 3 14.60 12.92 -3.87
CA PRO A 3 13.63 12.36 -4.78
C PRO A 3 12.28 12.39 -4.08
N GLN A 4 11.26 12.98 -4.74
CA GLN A 4 9.88 12.87 -4.30
C GLN A 4 9.49 11.41 -4.48
N THR A 5 9.83 10.57 -3.51
CA THR A 5 9.39 9.19 -3.45
C THR A 5 7.89 9.22 -3.37
N ILE A 6 7.20 8.63 -4.35
CA ILE A 6 5.77 8.33 -4.27
C ILE A 6 5.47 7.82 -2.86
N SER A 7 4.46 8.39 -2.21
CA SER A 7 4.08 7.96 -0.86
C SER A 7 3.76 6.47 -0.90
N THR A 8 4.40 5.65 -0.06
CA THR A 8 4.23 4.18 -0.02
C THR A 8 2.76 3.76 0.00
N THR A 9 1.90 4.58 0.59
CA THR A 9 0.44 4.40 0.63
C THR A 9 -0.21 4.45 -0.75
N GLU A 10 0.23 5.33 -1.66
CA GLU A 10 -0.34 5.49 -3.01
C GLU A 10 -0.04 4.29 -3.90
N SER A 11 1.17 3.71 -3.80
CA SER A 11 1.52 2.51 -4.57
C SER A 11 0.70 1.31 -4.10
N ILE A 12 0.57 1.11 -2.79
CA ILE A 12 -0.29 0.05 -2.21
C ILE A 12 -1.75 0.25 -2.65
N ALA A 13 -2.30 1.46 -2.53
CA ALA A 13 -3.68 1.75 -2.92
C ALA A 13 -3.94 1.47 -4.41
N THR A 14 -2.99 1.84 -5.28
CA THR A 14 -3.04 1.53 -6.71
C THR A 14 -3.02 0.02 -6.97
N LYS A 15 -2.21 -0.73 -6.22
CA LYS A 15 -2.13 -2.19 -6.34
C LYS A 15 -3.42 -2.88 -5.89
N ILE A 16 -4.02 -2.43 -4.79
CA ILE A 16 -5.36 -2.89 -4.34
C ILE A 16 -6.37 -2.70 -5.48
N ARG A 17 -6.38 -1.53 -6.14
CA ARG A 17 -7.28 -1.24 -7.27
C ARG A 17 -7.11 -2.19 -8.46
N ILE A 18 -5.87 -2.53 -8.79
CA ILE A 18 -5.57 -3.45 -9.89
C ILE A 18 -6.07 -4.86 -9.53
N LEU A 19 -5.68 -5.37 -8.37
CA LEU A 19 -6.03 -6.72 -7.92
C LEU A 19 -7.54 -6.90 -7.75
N ARG A 20 -8.24 -5.89 -7.21
CA ARG A 20 -9.70 -5.87 -7.11
C ARG A 20 -10.36 -6.01 -8.48
N ARG A 21 -9.92 -5.22 -9.47
CA ARG A 21 -10.48 -5.26 -10.84
C ARG A 21 -10.20 -6.57 -11.55
N ASN A 22 -9.04 -7.17 -11.35
CA ASN A 22 -8.71 -8.49 -11.90
C ASN A 22 -9.63 -9.60 -11.38
N ARG A 23 -10.23 -9.40 -10.20
CA ARG A 23 -11.24 -10.30 -9.61
C ARG A 23 -12.68 -9.86 -9.89
N GLU A 24 -12.87 -8.81 -10.69
CA GLU A 24 -14.19 -8.24 -11.00
C GLU A 24 -14.97 -7.76 -9.76
N TYR A 25 -14.27 -7.47 -8.66
CA TYR A 25 -14.89 -6.98 -7.44
C TYR A 25 -15.23 -5.49 -7.56
N SER A 26 -16.44 -5.10 -7.18
CA SER A 26 -16.84 -3.69 -7.11
C SER A 26 -16.26 -3.01 -5.85
N GLN A 27 -16.30 -1.67 -5.82
CA GLN A 27 -15.91 -0.94 -4.60
C GLN A 27 -16.90 -1.22 -3.46
N GLU A 28 -18.18 -1.38 -3.81
CA GLU A 28 -19.26 -1.73 -2.91
C GLU A 28 -19.03 -3.11 -2.28
N TYR A 29 -18.62 -4.10 -3.07
CA TYR A 29 -18.29 -5.44 -2.57
C TYR A 29 -17.17 -5.38 -1.53
N MET A 30 -16.06 -4.71 -1.85
CA MET A 30 -14.94 -4.57 -0.92
C MET A 30 -15.33 -3.83 0.36
N ALA A 31 -16.13 -2.77 0.24
CA ALA A 31 -16.62 -2.01 1.38
C ALA A 31 -17.50 -2.86 2.31
N VAL A 32 -18.39 -3.68 1.74
CA VAL A 32 -19.20 -4.64 2.50
C VAL A 32 -18.32 -5.65 3.23
N MET A 33 -17.36 -6.25 2.53
CA MET A 33 -16.44 -7.25 3.12
C MET A 33 -15.54 -6.65 4.22
N LEU A 34 -15.21 -5.37 4.13
CA LEU A 34 -14.45 -4.65 5.14
C LEU A 34 -15.34 -3.99 6.21
N HIS A 35 -16.66 -4.14 6.15
CA HIS A 35 -17.57 -3.48 7.09
C HIS A 35 -17.35 -1.95 7.20
N ILE A 36 -17.13 -1.30 6.05
CA ILE A 36 -16.98 0.17 5.93
C ILE A 36 -17.94 0.71 4.87
N SER A 37 -18.11 2.03 4.82
CA SER A 37 -18.87 2.64 3.73
C SER A 37 -18.10 2.57 2.40
N GLN A 38 -18.85 2.52 1.29
CA GLN A 38 -18.28 2.60 -0.06
C GLN A 38 -17.34 3.80 -0.21
N ASN A 39 -17.75 4.96 0.31
CA ASN A 39 -16.96 6.18 0.27
C ASN A 39 -15.65 6.04 1.08
N ALA A 40 -15.69 5.39 2.24
CA ALA A 40 -14.48 5.11 3.02
C ALA A 40 -13.51 4.20 2.24
N TYR A 41 -14.04 3.14 1.60
CA TYR A 41 -13.23 2.29 0.74
C TYR A 41 -12.64 3.05 -0.46
N SER A 42 -13.44 3.89 -1.13
CA SER A 42 -12.98 4.73 -2.24
C SER A 42 -11.84 5.67 -1.81
N ARG A 43 -11.92 6.28 -0.62
CA ARG A 43 -10.83 7.12 -0.09
C ARG A 43 -9.57 6.31 0.19
N LEU A 44 -9.70 5.10 0.74
CA LEU A 44 -8.59 4.17 0.97
C LEU A 44 -7.93 3.77 -0.36
N GLU A 45 -8.71 3.33 -1.34
CA GLU A 45 -8.22 2.91 -2.66
C GLU A 45 -7.61 4.05 -3.48
N ASN A 46 -7.94 5.31 -3.16
CA ASN A 46 -7.32 6.51 -3.74
C ASN A 46 -6.17 7.07 -2.88
N GLY A 47 -5.71 6.36 -1.85
CA GLY A 47 -4.59 6.79 -1.00
C GLY A 47 -4.87 8.00 -0.09
N LYS A 48 -6.12 8.49 -0.03
CA LYS A 48 -6.54 9.63 0.80
C LYS A 48 -6.68 9.28 2.27
N THR A 49 -6.64 8.00 2.60
CA THR A 49 -6.70 7.48 3.96
C THR A 49 -5.64 6.40 4.09
N PRO A 50 -4.68 6.55 5.01
CA PRO A 50 -3.70 5.50 5.28
C PRO A 50 -4.39 4.18 5.65
N ILE A 51 -3.89 3.08 5.12
CA ILE A 51 -4.36 1.76 5.48
C ILE A 51 -3.70 1.33 6.80
N THR A 52 -4.49 0.83 7.74
CA THR A 52 -3.94 0.20 8.95
C THR A 52 -3.46 -1.21 8.65
N LEU A 53 -2.61 -1.78 9.51
CA LEU A 53 -2.10 -3.14 9.32
C LEU A 53 -3.23 -4.18 9.30
N ASP A 54 -4.23 -4.05 10.18
CA ASP A 54 -5.39 -4.95 10.22
C ASP A 54 -6.17 -4.90 8.90
N ARG A 55 -6.47 -3.70 8.41
CA ARG A 55 -7.17 -3.49 7.13
C ARG A 55 -6.38 -4.03 5.96
N TYR A 56 -5.06 -3.92 6.01
CA TYR A 56 -4.18 -4.47 5.02
C TYR A 56 -4.27 -6.01 4.96
N TYR A 57 -4.28 -6.70 6.11
CA TYR A 57 -4.47 -8.16 6.14
C TYR A 57 -5.86 -8.59 5.70
N GLU A 58 -6.91 -7.87 6.11
CA GLU A 58 -8.28 -8.13 5.66
C GLU A 58 -8.40 -7.99 4.13
N VAL A 59 -7.81 -6.95 3.54
CA VAL A 59 -7.76 -6.78 2.08
C VAL A 59 -7.03 -7.95 1.42
N CYS A 60 -5.92 -8.41 1.98
CA CYS A 60 -5.21 -9.58 1.47
C CYS A 60 -6.07 -10.86 1.51
N GLN A 61 -6.86 -11.04 2.58
CA GLN A 61 -7.79 -12.17 2.70
C GLN A 61 -8.91 -12.11 1.66
N ILE A 62 -9.55 -10.94 1.49
CA ILE A 62 -10.61 -10.74 0.50
C ILE A 62 -10.08 -10.96 -0.92
N LEU A 63 -8.89 -10.44 -1.20
CA LEU A 63 -8.22 -10.62 -2.48
C LEU A 63 -7.49 -11.96 -2.62
N GLN A 64 -7.55 -12.84 -1.62
CA GLN A 64 -6.91 -14.17 -1.60
C GLN A 64 -5.46 -14.15 -2.13
N ILE A 65 -4.65 -13.23 -1.60
CA ILE A 65 -3.23 -13.08 -1.91
C ILE A 65 -2.39 -13.16 -0.65
N LYS A 66 -1.09 -13.45 -0.80
CA LYS A 66 -0.16 -13.28 0.31
C LYS A 66 0.11 -11.79 0.56
N PRO A 67 0.31 -11.37 1.81
CA PRO A 67 0.75 -10.00 2.15
C PRO A 67 1.95 -9.52 1.31
N SER A 68 2.95 -10.37 1.14
CA SER A 68 4.13 -10.07 0.32
C SER A 68 3.81 -9.66 -1.12
N GLU A 69 2.70 -10.15 -1.68
CA GLU A 69 2.25 -9.78 -3.03
C GLU A 69 1.64 -8.38 -3.07
N LEU A 70 1.11 -7.86 -1.96
CA LEU A 70 0.55 -6.51 -1.89
C LEU A 70 1.62 -5.44 -1.61
N LEU A 71 2.76 -5.83 -1.04
CA LEU A 71 3.90 -4.92 -0.85
C LEU A 71 4.65 -4.71 -2.18
N ASP A 72 5.14 -3.49 -2.38
CA ASP A 72 6.11 -3.18 -3.44
C ASP A 72 7.51 -3.10 -2.82
N MET A 73 8.52 -3.55 -3.56
CA MET A 73 9.90 -3.40 -3.13
C MET A 73 10.27 -1.92 -3.15
N VAL A 74 10.45 -1.33 -1.98
CA VAL A 74 11.04 -0.01 -1.86
C VAL A 74 12.54 -0.17 -2.08
N GLU A 75 13.03 0.26 -3.24
CA GLU A 75 14.47 0.35 -3.45
C GLU A 75 15.03 1.40 -2.49
N MET A 76 15.76 0.93 -1.47
CA MET A 76 16.44 1.83 -0.56
C MET A 76 17.48 2.62 -1.35
N PRO A 77 17.54 3.96 -1.22
CA PRO A 77 18.60 4.72 -1.85
C PRO A 77 19.92 4.15 -1.34
N LYS A 78 20.77 3.66 -2.25
CA LYS A 78 22.10 3.16 -1.91
C LYS A 78 22.78 4.24 -1.06
N PRO A 79 23.19 3.94 0.18
CA PRO A 79 23.72 4.97 1.04
C PRO A 79 24.89 5.62 0.31
N ALA A 80 24.78 6.91 0.05
CA ALA A 80 25.81 7.69 -0.63
C ALA A 80 27.05 7.71 0.27
N LYS A 81 27.91 6.70 0.11
CA LYS A 81 29.09 6.41 0.92
C LYS A 81 28.79 6.40 2.42
N ALA A 82 28.41 5.23 2.95
CA ALA A 82 28.70 4.79 4.33
C ALA A 82 29.00 5.94 5.31
N ALA A 83 27.95 6.66 5.74
CA ALA A 83 28.09 7.81 6.64
C ALA A 83 28.71 7.44 8.01
N TRP A 84 28.84 6.14 8.29
CA TRP A 84 29.58 5.59 9.43
C TRP A 84 31.11 5.75 9.33
N ARG A 85 31.70 6.10 8.17
CA ARG A 85 33.17 6.25 8.02
C ARG A 85 33.74 7.61 8.45
N ARG A 86 32.91 8.58 8.87
CA ARG A 86 33.37 9.94 9.24
C ARG A 86 33.26 10.28 10.73
N SER A 87 32.81 9.36 11.57
CA SER A 87 32.93 9.48 13.03
C SER A 87 33.93 8.44 13.52
N SER A 88 35.15 8.60 13.04
CA SER A 88 36.34 8.05 13.69
C SER A 88 37.34 9.19 13.65
N TYR A 89 37.69 9.66 14.85
CA TYR A 89 38.37 10.91 15.22
C TYR A 89 37.47 12.13 15.45
#